data_AF-A0A257L6R7-F1
#
_entry.id   AF-A0A257L6R7-F1
#
_cell.length_a   1.000
_cell.length_b   1.000
_cell.length_c   1.000
_cell.angle_alpha   90.00
_cell.angle_beta   90.00
_cell.angle_gamma   90.00
#
_symmetry.space_group_name_H-M   'P 1'
#
loop_
_entity.id
_entity.type
_entity.pdbx_description
1 polymer ?
#
loop_
_entity_poly.entity_id
_entity_poly.type
_entity_poly.pdbx_seq_one_letter_code
_entity_poly.pdbx_strand_id
1 'polypeptide(L)'
;MQTISILFFLRKSTKCSLPTIAVWFTTSPIFFPFSIGRYFSGCAAPGIWANIFEPKRKKHKRKAQCLYLSGIMKVSFFIAKRLMAEKPLQRNGKRSGFSRLIINLALIAVCVSVMVMILATAIVKGYQHEVRDKLIGFNAPLQISHLDLNNSFESLPIERDSILETLAIKKEGVTYFQIYATKAGIIKTEEAFEGIVLKGIGANYNWDFIGSNLKSGRLPNLSDSNASQEILISAITAKRLNFKLNEYAYIYFIQDPPRVRKLKICGIFDTGMGELDELYAYVDIRQVQKLNNWNKESISGYEIGLKDYTKTEDMRNEMASITPYNMGLSSIFDLYPALFDWLNLLDMNVIIILILMVAVASINMITALLILILERTQMIGLMKAMGAEDKTVSQIFLWMAANIIIKGLLLGNFLGIGLAYLQNKFSWIKLDQKSYYLNRVPIEINLSDLVWINTLSFIICFLLLLLPVKIISKVKPIKTIQFN
;
A
#
# COMPACT_ATOMS: atom_id res chain seq x y z
N MET A 1 -47.78 14.89 52.17
CA MET A 1 -46.33 15.18 52.22
C MET A 1 -45.60 13.85 52.29
N GLN A 2 -45.10 13.33 51.17
CA GLN A 2 -44.40 12.03 51.13
C GLN A 2 -42.95 12.22 51.60
N THR A 3 -42.64 11.66 52.77
CA THR A 3 -41.30 11.61 53.35
C THR A 3 -40.43 10.62 52.57
N ILE A 4 -39.45 11.13 51.82
CA ILE A 4 -38.44 10.30 51.14
C ILE A 4 -37.27 10.10 52.12
N SER A 5 -37.12 8.88 52.66
CA SER A 5 -35.96 8.47 53.43
C SER A 5 -35.09 7.56 52.56
N ILE A 6 -33.87 7.99 52.23
CA ILE A 6 -32.90 7.18 51.48
C ILE A 6 -31.89 6.60 52.48
N LEU A 7 -31.92 5.28 52.67
CA LEU A 7 -31.05 4.55 53.58
C LEU A 7 -29.85 3.98 52.81
N PHE A 8 -28.61 4.36 53.18
CA PHE A 8 -27.41 3.66 52.72
C PHE A 8 -26.87 2.78 53.85
N PHE A 9 -27.06 1.46 53.73
CA PHE A 9 -26.42 0.47 54.59
C PHE A 9 -25.14 -0.03 53.92
N LEU A 10 -23.97 0.23 54.52
CA LEU A 10 -22.76 -0.54 54.20
C LEU A 10 -22.78 -1.83 55.02
N ARG A 11 -22.87 -2.96 54.33
CA ARG A 11 -22.96 -4.31 54.90
C ARG A 11 -21.75 -4.62 55.78
N LYS A 12 -22.05 -5.03 57.02
CA LYS A 12 -21.14 -5.51 58.06
C LYS A 12 -20.35 -6.71 57.56
N SER A 13 -19.02 -6.59 57.43
CA SER A 13 -18.09 -7.72 57.43
C SER A 13 -17.31 -7.69 58.73
N THR A 14 -17.29 -8.85 59.38
CA THR A 14 -16.85 -9.10 60.76
C THR A 14 -15.39 -8.71 61.02
N LYS A 15 -15.15 -8.14 62.21
CA LYS A 15 -13.86 -7.77 62.83
C LYS A 15 -13.19 -6.48 62.33
N CYS A 16 -13.75 -5.33 62.68
CA CYS A 16 -13.03 -4.12 63.10
C CYS A 16 -14.06 -3.04 63.47
N SER A 17 -14.03 -2.55 64.71
CA SER A 17 -14.87 -1.43 65.17
C SER A 17 -14.33 -0.12 64.59
N LEU A 18 -14.89 0.31 63.45
CA LEU A 18 -14.64 1.63 62.85
C LEU A 18 -15.74 2.62 63.28
N PRO A 19 -15.40 3.86 63.66
CA PRO A 19 -16.40 4.91 63.85
C PRO A 19 -17.04 5.24 62.50
N THR A 20 -18.35 5.03 62.38
CA THR A 20 -19.12 5.31 61.16
C THR A 20 -19.65 6.73 61.27
N ILE A 21 -19.10 7.68 60.51
CA ILE A 21 -19.67 9.04 60.42
C ILE A 21 -20.86 8.98 59.45
N ALA A 22 -22.07 9.13 59.98
CA ALA A 22 -23.29 9.17 59.19
C ALA A 22 -23.82 10.61 59.14
N VAL A 23 -23.86 11.20 57.94
CA VAL A 23 -24.43 12.53 57.70
C VAL A 23 -25.80 12.34 57.05
N TRP A 24 -26.84 12.83 57.72
CA TRP A 24 -28.23 12.70 57.27
C TRP A 24 -28.78 14.08 56.93
N PHE A 25 -29.47 14.18 55.79
CA PHE A 25 -30.33 15.31 55.48
C PHE A 25 -31.77 14.81 55.52
N THR A 26 -32.52 15.24 56.52
CA THR A 26 -33.94 14.91 56.68
C THR A 26 -34.74 16.18 56.88
N THR A 27 -35.90 16.26 56.23
CA THR A 27 -36.92 17.30 56.47
C THR A 27 -37.97 16.84 57.47
N SER A 28 -37.84 15.62 58.02
CA SER A 28 -38.75 15.10 59.04
C SER A 28 -38.44 15.74 60.40
N PRO A 29 -39.37 16.52 60.99
CA PRO A 29 -39.14 17.20 62.26
C PRO A 29 -39.00 16.25 63.45
N ILE A 30 -39.32 14.95 63.26
CA ILE A 30 -39.22 13.91 64.28
C ILE A 30 -37.77 13.56 64.60
N PHE A 31 -36.85 13.71 63.64
CA PHE A 31 -35.46 13.27 63.83
C PHE A 31 -34.50 14.41 64.18
N PHE A 32 -34.66 15.63 63.66
CA PHE A 32 -33.92 16.85 64.08
C PHE A 32 -34.61 18.09 63.47
N PRO A 33 -34.72 19.24 64.18
CA PRO A 33 -35.23 20.46 63.58
C PRO A 33 -34.11 21.14 62.78
N PHE A 34 -34.15 21.03 61.45
CA PHE A 34 -33.28 21.80 60.55
C PHE A 34 -34.12 22.85 59.81
N SER A 35 -33.80 24.14 59.99
CA SER A 35 -34.39 25.26 59.23
C SER A 35 -33.39 25.77 58.19
N ILE A 36 -33.88 26.03 56.98
CA ILE A 36 -33.07 26.35 55.81
C ILE A 36 -32.52 27.78 55.93
N GLY A 37 -31.19 27.95 55.90
CA GLY A 37 -30.57 29.22 55.50
C GLY A 37 -29.41 29.76 56.34
N ARG A 38 -29.22 29.34 57.60
CA ARG A 38 -28.04 29.71 58.42
C ARG A 38 -27.74 28.59 59.42
N TYR A 39 -26.47 28.20 59.57
CA TYR A 39 -26.01 27.31 60.65
C TYR A 39 -26.30 27.99 62.00
N PHE A 40 -27.38 27.62 62.67
CA PHE A 40 -27.80 28.27 63.93
C PHE A 40 -27.52 27.44 65.19
N SER A 41 -27.32 26.13 65.09
CA SER A 41 -27.08 25.30 66.28
C SER A 41 -26.17 24.11 65.97
N GLY A 42 -25.03 24.04 66.67
CA GLY A 42 -24.22 22.84 66.79
C GLY A 42 -24.60 22.12 68.08
N CYS A 43 -25.56 21.19 68.02
CA CYS A 43 -25.82 20.30 69.15
C CYS A 43 -24.89 19.09 69.06
N ALA A 44 -23.86 19.04 69.89
CA ALA A 44 -23.06 17.84 70.10
C ALA A 44 -23.61 17.10 71.33
N ALA A 45 -24.08 15.86 71.15
CA ALA A 45 -24.39 14.99 72.28
C ALA A 45 -23.09 14.70 73.06
N PRO A 46 -23.12 14.67 74.41
CA PRO A 46 -21.92 14.42 75.20
C PRO A 46 -21.45 12.97 74.98
N GLY A 47 -20.18 12.79 74.59
CA GLY A 47 -19.58 11.47 74.36
C GLY A 47 -18.91 11.25 72.99
N ILE A 48 -18.51 12.31 72.27
CA ILE A 48 -17.67 12.16 71.06
C ILE A 48 -16.25 11.77 71.51
N TRP A 49 -15.97 10.47 71.57
CA TRP A 49 -14.64 9.92 71.83
C TRP A 49 -13.62 10.41 70.79
N ALA A 50 -12.37 10.61 71.24
CA ALA A 50 -11.26 11.09 70.42
C ALA A 50 -11.19 10.41 69.05
N ASN A 51 -11.30 11.22 67.98
CA ASN A 51 -11.17 10.75 66.61
C ASN A 51 -9.77 10.18 66.36
N ILE A 52 -9.66 8.85 66.29
CA ILE A 52 -8.51 8.20 65.67
C ILE A 52 -8.62 8.50 64.17
N PHE A 53 -7.82 9.45 63.68
CA PHE A 53 -7.67 9.71 62.25
C PHE A 53 -7.17 8.42 61.57
N GLU A 54 -7.97 7.85 60.66
CA GLU A 54 -7.51 6.74 59.82
C GLU A 54 -6.18 7.13 59.13
N PRO A 55 -5.18 6.24 59.10
CA PRO A 55 -3.95 6.52 58.38
C PRO A 55 -4.28 6.75 56.90
N LYS A 56 -3.74 7.84 56.32
CA LYS A 56 -3.84 8.15 54.89
C LYS A 56 -3.61 6.87 54.08
N ARG A 57 -4.57 6.46 53.24
CA ARG A 57 -4.38 5.40 52.23
C ARG A 57 -3.23 5.79 51.29
N LYS A 58 -1.99 5.51 51.67
CA LYS A 58 -0.81 5.63 50.82
C LYS A 58 -0.77 4.41 49.90
N LYS A 59 -0.91 4.65 48.59
CA LYS A 59 -0.68 3.67 47.52
C LYS A 59 0.72 3.05 47.68
N HIS A 60 0.81 1.83 48.21
CA HIS A 60 2.08 1.09 48.27
C HIS A 60 2.52 0.61 46.88
N LYS A 61 3.83 0.74 46.64
CA LYS A 61 4.55 0.82 45.37
C LYS A 61 4.71 -0.52 44.62
N ARG A 62 4.55 -0.44 43.28
CA ARG A 62 5.14 -1.24 42.18
C ARG A 62 4.63 -2.66 41.89
N LYS A 63 4.61 -3.65 42.80
CA LYS A 63 4.19 -5.04 42.42
C LYS A 63 2.67 -5.25 42.35
N ALA A 64 1.91 -4.66 43.26
CA ALA A 64 0.44 -4.65 43.19
C ALA A 64 -0.08 -3.80 42.02
N GLN A 65 0.74 -2.89 41.51
CA GLN A 65 0.37 -1.94 40.46
C GLN A 65 0.13 -2.64 39.11
N CYS A 66 0.93 -3.65 38.73
CA CYS A 66 0.73 -4.42 37.50
C CYS A 66 -0.52 -5.33 37.54
N LEU A 67 -0.78 -6.00 38.66
CA LEU A 67 -2.01 -6.81 38.85
C LEU A 67 -3.27 -5.95 38.91
N TYR A 68 -3.19 -4.77 39.52
CA TYR A 68 -4.30 -3.81 39.59
C TYR A 68 -4.54 -3.12 38.24
N LEU A 69 -3.50 -2.78 37.49
CA LEU A 69 -3.60 -2.27 36.11
C LEU A 69 -4.23 -3.31 35.17
N SER A 70 -3.89 -4.59 35.33
CA SER A 70 -4.53 -5.71 34.61
C SER A 70 -6.03 -5.81 34.93
N GLY A 71 -6.41 -5.70 36.21
CA GLY A 71 -7.81 -5.69 36.65
C GLY A 71 -8.60 -4.50 36.10
N ILE A 72 -8.02 -3.29 36.14
CA ILE A 72 -8.65 -2.07 35.60
C ILE A 72 -8.82 -2.18 34.08
N MET A 73 -7.83 -2.71 33.34
CA MET A 73 -7.97 -2.92 31.89
C MET A 73 -9.13 -3.87 31.55
N LYS A 74 -9.31 -4.96 32.33
CA LYS A 74 -10.41 -5.90 32.14
C LYS A 74 -11.78 -5.27 32.39
N VAL A 75 -11.90 -4.45 33.44
CA VAL A 75 -13.15 -3.75 33.77
C VAL A 75 -13.48 -2.68 32.73
N SER A 76 -12.50 -1.86 32.35
CA SER A 76 -12.69 -0.81 31.33
C SER A 76 -13.08 -1.39 29.98
N PHE A 77 -12.47 -2.51 29.57
CA PHE A 77 -12.82 -3.22 28.34
C PHE A 77 -14.25 -3.80 28.39
N PHE A 78 -14.64 -4.43 29.51
CA PHE A 78 -15.98 -4.98 29.68
C PHE A 78 -17.06 -3.89 29.61
N ILE A 79 -16.83 -2.75 30.28
CA ILE A 79 -17.74 -1.60 30.25
C ILE A 79 -17.81 -1.02 28.82
N ALA A 80 -16.67 -0.83 28.15
CA ALA A 80 -16.63 -0.35 26.77
C ALA A 80 -17.42 -1.26 25.82
N LYS A 81 -17.21 -2.58 25.90
CA LYS A 81 -17.96 -3.55 25.08
C LYS A 81 -19.46 -3.49 25.35
N ARG A 82 -19.87 -3.35 26.61
CA ARG A 82 -21.29 -3.24 26.98
C ARG A 82 -21.92 -1.95 26.46
N LEU A 83 -21.23 -0.81 26.57
CA LEU A 83 -21.71 0.48 26.05
C LEU A 83 -21.86 0.48 24.53
N MET A 84 -20.94 -0.16 23.81
CA MET A 84 -21.05 -0.34 22.36
C MET A 84 -22.15 -1.33 21.96
N ALA A 85 -22.40 -2.35 22.79
CA ALA A 85 -23.38 -3.41 22.54
C ALA A 85 -24.79 -3.08 23.02
N GLU A 86 -25.05 -1.89 23.57
CA GLU A 86 -26.38 -1.47 23.98
C GLU A 86 -27.35 -1.63 22.78
N LYS A 87 -28.24 -2.63 22.88
CA LYS A 87 -29.43 -2.77 22.02
C LYS A 87 -30.33 -1.56 22.29
N PRO A 88 -31.05 -1.04 21.29
CA PRO A 88 -31.93 0.10 21.48
C PRO A 88 -33.07 -0.32 22.42
N LEU A 89 -32.90 -0.10 23.71
CA LEU A 89 -33.99 -0.21 24.65
C LEU A 89 -34.83 1.06 24.50
N GLN A 90 -35.96 0.88 23.83
CA GLN A 90 -37.01 1.86 23.70
C GLN A 90 -37.66 2.03 25.08
N ARG A 91 -37.08 2.90 25.91
CA ARG A 91 -37.68 3.29 27.20
C ARG A 91 -37.99 4.78 27.14
N ASN A 92 -39.29 5.08 26.99
CA ASN A 92 -39.91 6.40 27.10
C ASN A 92 -39.30 7.51 26.22
N GLY A 93 -39.55 7.46 24.91
CA GLY A 93 -39.55 8.66 24.03
C GLY A 93 -38.23 9.42 23.81
N LYS A 94 -37.10 9.02 24.43
CA LYS A 94 -35.79 9.66 24.23
C LYS A 94 -34.85 8.79 23.37
N ARG A 95 -34.28 9.44 22.35
CA ARG A 95 -33.50 8.91 21.22
C ARG A 95 -32.27 8.10 21.66
N SER A 96 -32.33 6.77 21.61
CA SER A 96 -31.17 5.87 21.84
C SER A 96 -30.39 5.50 20.56
N GLY A 97 -30.75 6.07 19.41
CA GLY A 97 -30.09 5.80 18.11
C GLY A 97 -28.89 6.69 17.79
N PHE A 98 -28.73 7.84 18.47
CA PHE A 98 -27.76 8.87 18.07
C PHE A 98 -26.30 8.41 18.26
N SER A 99 -25.97 7.85 19.43
CA SER A 99 -24.66 7.22 19.70
C SER A 99 -24.26 6.14 18.69
N ARG A 100 -25.22 5.31 18.22
CA ARG A 100 -24.94 4.26 17.23
C ARG A 100 -24.67 4.83 15.84
N LEU A 101 -25.37 5.91 15.46
CA LEU A 101 -25.13 6.61 14.20
C LEU A 101 -23.70 7.18 14.17
N ILE A 102 -23.24 7.80 15.26
CA ILE A 102 -21.88 8.34 15.36
C ILE A 102 -20.83 7.24 15.24
N ILE A 103 -21.02 6.12 15.95
CA ILE A 103 -20.11 4.97 15.88
C ILE A 103 -20.04 4.40 14.45
N ASN A 104 -21.19 4.25 13.78
CA ASN A 104 -21.24 3.76 12.40
C ASN A 104 -20.60 4.74 11.43
N LEU A 105 -20.82 6.04 11.59
CA LEU A 105 -20.20 7.08 10.75
C LEU A 105 -18.68 7.06 10.90
N ALA A 106 -18.17 6.96 12.12
CA ALA A 106 -16.73 6.84 12.39
C ALA A 106 -16.14 5.56 11.80
N LEU A 107 -16.85 4.43 11.93
CA LEU A 107 -16.43 3.16 11.36
C LEU A 107 -16.37 3.22 9.83
N ILE A 108 -17.39 3.80 9.17
CA ILE A 108 -17.42 3.96 7.71
C ILE A 108 -16.26 4.86 7.25
N ALA A 109 -16.00 5.97 7.96
CA ALA A 109 -14.89 6.85 7.63
C ALA A 109 -13.53 6.14 7.65
N VAL A 110 -13.23 5.40 8.72
CA VAL A 110 -11.98 4.61 8.82
C VAL A 110 -11.95 3.51 7.75
N CYS A 111 -13.08 2.84 7.52
CA CYS A 111 -13.20 1.79 6.51
C CYS A 111 -12.89 2.30 5.09
N VAL A 112 -13.47 3.43 4.69
CA VAL A 112 -13.25 4.06 3.38
C VAL A 112 -11.81 4.52 3.24
N SER A 113 -11.25 5.18 4.27
CA SER A 113 -9.85 5.62 4.23
C SER A 113 -8.90 4.45 3.99
N VAL A 114 -9.06 3.34 4.74
CA VAL A 114 -8.21 2.15 4.61
C VAL A 114 -8.40 1.47 3.26
N MET A 115 -9.64 1.33 2.80
CA MET A 115 -9.95 0.77 1.48
C MET A 115 -9.21 1.52 0.37
N VAL A 116 -9.27 2.86 0.38
CA VAL A 116 -8.61 3.68 -0.65
C VAL A 116 -7.08 3.60 -0.55
N MET A 117 -6.50 3.58 0.66
CA MET A 117 -5.06 3.41 0.84
C MET A 117 -4.54 2.09 0.25
N ILE A 118 -5.29 1.01 0.46
CA ILE A 118 -4.98 -0.31 -0.10
C ILE A 118 -5.05 -0.28 -1.63
N LEU A 119 -6.15 0.25 -2.18
CA LEU A 119 -6.34 0.31 -3.63
C LEU A 119 -5.29 1.19 -4.32
N ALA A 120 -4.99 2.36 -3.76
CA ALA A 120 -3.98 3.27 -4.32
C ALA A 120 -2.60 2.59 -4.39
N THR A 121 -2.18 1.93 -3.32
CA THR A 121 -0.88 1.24 -3.27
C THR A 121 -0.87 0.05 -4.22
N ALA A 122 -1.93 -0.76 -4.24
CA ALA A 122 -2.00 -1.96 -5.07
C ALA A 122 -2.01 -1.66 -6.57
N ILE A 123 -2.68 -0.57 -6.98
CA ILE A 123 -2.71 -0.13 -8.38
C ILE A 123 -1.34 0.39 -8.80
N VAL A 124 -0.70 1.24 -7.98
CA VAL A 124 0.60 1.81 -8.32
C VAL A 124 1.68 0.74 -8.38
N LYS A 125 1.72 -0.19 -7.42
CA LYS A 125 2.68 -1.31 -7.45
C LYS A 125 2.44 -2.23 -8.63
N GLY A 126 1.19 -2.61 -8.90
CA GLY A 126 0.88 -3.40 -10.09
C GLY A 126 1.24 -2.69 -11.40
N TYR A 127 1.10 -1.37 -11.46
CA TYR A 127 1.51 -0.58 -12.63
C TYR A 127 3.02 -0.58 -12.80
N GLN A 128 3.76 -0.30 -11.73
CA GLN A 128 5.22 -0.37 -11.75
C GLN A 128 5.71 -1.76 -12.17
N HIS A 129 5.10 -2.84 -11.67
CA HIS A 129 5.47 -4.21 -12.00
C HIS A 129 5.23 -4.53 -13.49
N GLU A 130 4.03 -4.30 -14.00
CA GLU A 130 3.69 -4.60 -15.40
C GLU A 130 4.51 -3.78 -16.41
N VAL A 131 4.75 -2.49 -16.12
CA VAL A 131 5.61 -1.67 -17.00
C VAL A 131 7.05 -2.16 -16.97
N ARG A 132 7.58 -2.49 -15.78
CA ARG A 132 8.95 -3.02 -15.64
C ARG A 132 9.12 -4.37 -16.34
N ASP A 133 8.18 -5.29 -16.16
CA ASP A 133 8.22 -6.61 -16.80
C ASP A 133 8.23 -6.51 -18.31
N LYS A 134 7.42 -5.61 -18.88
CA LYS A 134 7.41 -5.37 -20.32
C LYS A 134 8.73 -4.78 -20.82
N LEU A 135 9.32 -3.83 -20.10
CA LEU A 135 10.64 -3.27 -20.46
C LEU A 135 11.73 -4.33 -20.41
N ILE A 136 11.75 -5.13 -19.34
CA ILE A 136 12.73 -6.18 -19.09
C ILE A 136 12.54 -7.35 -20.06
N GLY A 137 11.31 -7.69 -20.44
CA GLY A 137 11.04 -8.75 -21.40
C GLY A 137 11.38 -8.37 -22.84
N PHE A 138 11.24 -7.08 -23.18
CA PHE A 138 11.61 -6.57 -24.50
C PHE A 138 13.12 -6.40 -24.66
N ASN A 139 13.76 -5.87 -23.62
CA ASN A 139 15.20 -5.74 -23.52
C ASN A 139 15.75 -6.88 -22.65
N ALA A 140 16.89 -6.67 -22.01
CA ALA A 140 17.37 -7.52 -20.94
C ALA A 140 17.72 -6.64 -19.72
N PRO A 141 17.69 -7.17 -18.50
CA PRO A 141 18.06 -6.42 -17.30
C PRO A 141 19.43 -5.74 -17.40
N LEU A 142 20.40 -6.42 -18.01
CA LEU A 142 21.73 -5.86 -18.29
C LEU A 142 22.07 -6.05 -19.78
N GLN A 143 22.81 -5.09 -20.31
CA GLN A 143 23.37 -5.11 -21.65
C GLN A 143 24.86 -4.79 -21.61
N ILE A 144 25.64 -5.53 -22.38
CA ILE A 144 27.05 -5.22 -22.66
C ILE A 144 27.12 -4.73 -24.09
N SER A 145 27.58 -3.51 -24.30
CA SER A 145 27.73 -2.91 -25.63
C SER A 145 29.10 -2.27 -25.77
N HIS A 146 29.42 -1.74 -26.95
CA HIS A 146 30.60 -0.89 -27.10
C HIS A 146 30.51 0.29 -26.11
N LEU A 147 31.63 0.65 -25.48
CA LEU A 147 31.68 1.83 -24.64
C LEU A 147 31.78 3.08 -25.53
N ASP A 148 30.67 3.75 -25.77
CA ASP A 148 30.64 5.03 -26.46
C ASP A 148 29.59 5.99 -25.86
N LEU A 149 29.56 7.22 -26.38
CA LEU A 149 28.53 8.22 -26.05
C LEU A 149 27.43 8.28 -27.12
N ASN A 150 27.39 7.31 -28.04
CA ASN A 150 26.51 7.33 -29.19
C ASN A 150 25.17 6.64 -28.86
N ASN A 151 24.15 7.43 -28.55
CA ASN A 151 22.82 6.91 -28.23
C ASN A 151 21.96 6.62 -29.47
N SER A 152 22.56 6.08 -30.53
CA SER A 152 21.88 5.79 -31.80
C SER A 152 21.64 4.29 -31.98
N PHE A 153 20.74 3.92 -32.89
CA PHE A 153 20.49 2.50 -33.26
C PHE A 153 21.56 1.91 -34.21
N GLU A 154 22.64 2.66 -34.45
CA GLU A 154 23.82 2.30 -35.23
C GLU A 154 25.01 2.17 -34.27
N SER A 155 25.16 0.99 -33.67
CA SER A 155 26.24 0.69 -32.73
C SER A 155 27.56 0.39 -33.45
N LEU A 156 28.70 0.70 -32.84
CA LEU A 156 29.99 0.15 -33.25
C LEU A 156 30.07 -1.37 -32.94
N PRO A 157 30.74 -2.18 -33.78
CA PRO A 157 30.87 -3.60 -33.52
C PRO A 157 31.77 -3.87 -32.32
N ILE A 158 31.36 -4.84 -31.51
CA ILE A 158 32.25 -5.54 -30.58
C ILE A 158 32.50 -6.95 -31.11
N GLU A 159 33.70 -7.48 -30.87
CA GLU A 159 34.02 -8.87 -31.22
C GLU A 159 33.46 -9.83 -30.17
N ARG A 160 32.92 -10.95 -30.63
CA ARG A 160 32.38 -11.98 -29.77
C ARG A 160 33.48 -12.60 -28.92
N ASP A 161 33.23 -12.72 -27.62
CA ASP A 161 34.14 -13.23 -26.62
C ASP A 161 33.53 -14.48 -25.97
N SER A 162 34.01 -15.63 -26.44
CA SER A 162 33.61 -16.95 -25.92
C SER A 162 33.95 -17.17 -24.44
N ILE A 163 34.98 -16.50 -23.92
CA ILE A 163 35.37 -16.60 -22.50
C ILE A 163 34.35 -15.85 -21.66
N LEU A 164 33.98 -14.64 -22.06
CA LEU A 164 32.94 -13.84 -21.41
C LEU A 164 31.61 -14.59 -21.38
N GLU A 165 31.19 -15.16 -22.52
CA GLU A 165 29.97 -15.99 -22.58
C GLU A 165 30.01 -17.14 -21.56
N THR A 166 31.13 -17.85 -21.49
CA THR A 166 31.29 -19.00 -20.58
C THR A 166 31.29 -18.59 -19.11
N LEU A 167 31.93 -17.47 -18.77
CA LEU A 167 31.99 -16.97 -17.40
C LEU A 167 30.64 -16.39 -16.96
N ALA A 168 29.97 -15.64 -17.82
CA ALA A 168 28.69 -15.00 -17.52
C ALA A 168 27.58 -16.03 -17.30
N ILE A 169 27.49 -17.07 -18.14
CA ILE A 169 26.47 -18.14 -17.99
C ILE A 169 26.64 -18.91 -16.67
N LYS A 170 27.87 -19.00 -16.13
CA LYS A 170 28.15 -19.70 -14.86
C LYS A 170 27.80 -18.88 -13.61
N LYS A 171 27.52 -17.59 -13.75
CA LYS A 171 27.18 -16.73 -12.60
C LYS A 171 25.80 -17.08 -12.05
N GLU A 172 25.72 -17.20 -10.73
CA GLU A 172 24.46 -17.50 -10.06
C GLU A 172 23.46 -16.36 -10.26
N GLY A 173 22.26 -16.68 -10.75
CA GLY A 173 21.21 -15.70 -11.00
C GLY A 173 21.08 -15.22 -12.45
N VAL A 174 22.02 -15.57 -13.33
CA VAL A 174 21.88 -15.37 -14.78
C VAL A 174 20.98 -16.46 -15.37
N THR A 175 19.95 -16.07 -16.13
CA THR A 175 19.00 -16.99 -16.78
C THR A 175 19.36 -17.27 -18.23
N TYR A 176 19.75 -16.25 -18.98
CA TYR A 176 20.24 -16.37 -20.34
C TYR A 176 21.32 -15.34 -20.63
N PHE A 177 22.20 -15.66 -21.57
CA PHE A 177 23.22 -14.75 -22.10
C PHE A 177 23.20 -14.90 -23.62
N GLN A 178 22.82 -13.84 -24.32
CA GLN A 178 22.53 -13.88 -25.76
C GLN A 178 23.13 -12.69 -26.49
N ILE A 179 23.36 -12.86 -27.79
CA ILE A 179 23.92 -11.83 -28.65
C ILE A 179 22.81 -11.10 -29.41
N TYR A 180 23.03 -9.82 -29.68
CA TYR A 180 22.18 -9.05 -30.57
C TYR A 180 22.99 -8.12 -31.48
N ALA A 181 22.36 -7.73 -32.59
CA ALA A 181 22.85 -6.67 -33.44
C ALA A 181 21.70 -5.75 -33.88
N THR A 182 21.93 -4.45 -33.99
CA THR A 182 20.91 -3.49 -34.46
C THR A 182 21.28 -2.84 -35.78
N LYS A 183 20.27 -2.56 -36.60
CA LYS A 183 20.41 -1.73 -37.80
C LYS A 183 19.13 -0.96 -38.09
N ALA A 184 19.22 0.36 -38.13
CA ALA A 184 18.12 1.22 -38.54
C ALA A 184 17.85 1.12 -40.05
N GLY A 185 16.58 1.14 -40.44
CA GLY A 185 16.12 1.08 -41.82
C GLY A 185 14.74 1.70 -41.98
N ILE A 186 14.25 1.72 -43.22
CA ILE A 186 12.92 2.21 -43.58
C ILE A 186 12.16 1.06 -44.22
N ILE A 187 11.09 0.60 -43.57
CA ILE A 187 10.16 -0.35 -44.16
C ILE A 187 9.16 0.42 -45.02
N LYS A 188 8.99 -0.02 -46.27
CA LYS A 188 8.20 0.71 -47.26
C LYS A 188 7.25 -0.20 -48.02
N THR A 189 6.07 0.34 -48.29
CA THR A 189 5.06 -0.15 -49.24
C THR A 189 4.86 0.87 -50.36
N GLU A 190 3.97 0.59 -51.31
CA GLU A 190 3.64 1.55 -52.37
C GLU A 190 2.98 2.82 -51.83
N GLU A 191 2.19 2.69 -50.75
CA GLU A 191 1.35 3.77 -50.21
C GLU A 191 1.97 4.47 -48.98
N ALA A 192 2.81 3.78 -48.21
CA ALA A 192 3.32 4.29 -46.92
C ALA A 192 4.74 3.77 -46.60
N PHE A 193 5.43 4.49 -45.71
CA PHE A 193 6.74 4.10 -45.17
C PHE A 193 6.84 4.42 -43.68
N GLU A 194 7.62 3.62 -42.94
CA GLU A 194 7.92 3.81 -41.53
C GLU A 194 9.41 3.54 -41.25
N GLY A 195 9.97 4.21 -40.24
CA GLY A 195 11.29 3.87 -39.71
C GLY A 195 11.20 2.61 -38.86
N ILE A 196 12.18 1.71 -38.99
CA ILE A 196 12.25 0.46 -38.24
C ILE A 196 13.68 0.14 -37.86
N VAL A 197 13.88 -0.50 -36.72
CA VAL A 197 15.16 -1.02 -36.26
C VAL A 197 15.12 -2.54 -36.35
N LEU A 198 15.97 -3.10 -37.19
CA LEU A 198 16.17 -4.54 -37.23
C LEU A 198 17.00 -4.97 -36.03
N LYS A 199 16.37 -5.71 -35.11
CA LYS A 199 17.04 -6.43 -34.03
C LYS A 199 17.40 -7.82 -34.54
N GLY A 200 18.65 -7.96 -34.93
CA GLY A 200 19.29 -9.21 -35.30
C GLY A 200 19.57 -10.04 -34.05
N ILE A 201 19.05 -11.27 -34.01
CA ILE A 201 19.16 -12.17 -32.86
C ILE A 201 19.83 -13.49 -33.22
N GLY A 202 20.53 -14.08 -32.24
CA GLY A 202 21.18 -15.39 -32.38
C GLY A 202 20.22 -16.57 -32.24
N ALA A 203 20.70 -17.77 -32.58
CA ALA A 203 19.91 -19.00 -32.46
C ALA A 203 19.58 -19.38 -31.00
N ASN A 204 20.35 -18.88 -30.03
CA ASN A 204 20.16 -19.06 -28.60
C ASN A 204 19.27 -17.98 -27.95
N TYR A 205 18.59 -17.14 -28.75
CA TYR A 205 17.73 -16.08 -28.23
C TYR A 205 16.58 -16.65 -27.41
N ASN A 206 16.33 -16.06 -26.23
CA ASN A 206 15.18 -16.39 -25.41
C ASN A 206 13.91 -15.78 -26.03
N TRP A 207 13.04 -16.66 -26.53
CA TRP A 207 11.78 -16.27 -27.16
C TRP A 207 10.59 -16.22 -26.19
N ASP A 208 10.76 -16.42 -24.89
CA ASP A 208 9.65 -16.59 -23.95
C ASP A 208 8.72 -15.37 -23.93
N PHE A 209 9.30 -14.16 -23.90
CA PHE A 209 8.53 -12.92 -23.88
C PHE A 209 7.87 -12.62 -25.24
N ILE A 210 8.61 -12.63 -26.35
CA ILE A 210 8.05 -12.31 -27.67
C ILE A 210 7.10 -13.41 -28.15
N GLY A 211 7.41 -14.68 -27.86
CA GLY A 211 6.62 -15.84 -28.22
C GLY A 211 5.28 -15.89 -27.48
N SER A 212 5.24 -15.53 -26.19
CA SER A 212 3.97 -15.41 -25.44
C SER A 212 3.10 -14.24 -25.92
N ASN A 213 3.70 -13.26 -26.61
CA ASN A 213 3.02 -12.11 -27.20
C ASN A 213 2.80 -12.23 -28.72
N LEU A 214 2.96 -13.43 -29.29
CA LEU A 214 2.70 -13.69 -30.70
C LEU A 214 1.18 -13.70 -30.97
N LYS A 215 0.73 -12.87 -31.91
CA LYS A 215 -0.69 -12.79 -32.32
C LYS A 215 -1.00 -13.71 -33.48
N SER A 216 -0.07 -13.86 -34.43
CA SER A 216 -0.25 -14.71 -35.60
C SER A 216 1.08 -15.17 -36.19
N GLY A 217 1.03 -16.30 -36.91
CA GLY A 217 2.20 -16.89 -37.57
C GLY A 217 3.08 -17.70 -36.62
N ARG A 218 4.40 -17.64 -36.85
CA ARG A 218 5.40 -18.36 -36.07
C ARG A 218 6.64 -17.50 -35.85
N LEU A 219 7.52 -17.97 -34.97
CA LEU A 219 8.84 -17.38 -34.78
C LEU A 219 9.73 -17.62 -36.02
N PRO A 220 10.70 -16.72 -36.29
CA PRO A 220 11.69 -16.91 -37.36
C PRO A 220 12.48 -18.19 -37.16
N ASN A 221 12.69 -18.94 -38.25
CA ASN A 221 13.58 -20.10 -38.21
C ASN A 221 15.04 -19.62 -38.35
N LEU A 222 15.83 -19.81 -37.28
CA LEU A 222 17.24 -19.42 -37.20
C LEU A 222 18.22 -20.62 -37.38
N SER A 223 17.70 -21.81 -37.69
CA SER A 223 18.44 -23.09 -37.61
C SER A 223 19.38 -23.34 -38.79
N ASP A 224 19.17 -22.67 -39.92
CA ASP A 224 19.95 -22.92 -41.15
C ASP A 224 21.35 -22.34 -41.04
N SER A 225 22.32 -22.83 -41.83
CA SER A 225 23.68 -22.25 -41.92
C SER A 225 23.69 -20.86 -42.57
N ASN A 226 22.66 -20.55 -43.36
CA ASN A 226 22.50 -19.30 -44.07
C ASN A 226 21.60 -18.33 -43.30
N ALA A 227 21.81 -17.04 -43.55
CA ALA A 227 20.98 -15.98 -42.94
C ALA A 227 19.52 -16.15 -43.38
N SER A 228 18.64 -16.36 -42.41
CA SER A 228 17.20 -16.49 -42.65
C SER A 228 16.66 -15.22 -43.31
N GLN A 229 15.78 -15.37 -44.30
CA GLN A 229 15.12 -14.25 -44.98
C GLN A 229 13.75 -13.95 -44.36
N GLU A 230 13.56 -14.32 -43.09
CA GLU A 230 12.33 -14.13 -42.36
C GLU A 230 12.42 -12.90 -41.44
N ILE A 231 11.31 -12.20 -41.30
CA ILE A 231 11.15 -11.08 -40.38
C ILE A 231 9.91 -11.29 -39.52
N LEU A 232 10.04 -10.94 -38.25
CA LEU A 232 8.95 -10.86 -37.30
C LEU A 232 8.68 -9.38 -37.01
N ILE A 233 7.48 -8.91 -37.34
CA ILE A 233 7.09 -7.50 -37.21
C ILE A 233 6.00 -7.33 -36.15
N SER A 234 5.83 -6.10 -35.64
CA SER A 234 4.75 -5.82 -34.70
C SER A 234 3.39 -5.71 -35.39
N ALA A 235 2.32 -5.90 -34.63
CA ALA A 235 0.95 -5.72 -35.10
C ALA A 235 0.68 -4.26 -35.49
N ILE A 236 1.37 -3.30 -34.87
CA ILE A 236 1.22 -1.87 -35.17
C ILE A 236 1.75 -1.58 -36.58
N THR A 237 3.00 -1.97 -36.85
CA THR A 237 3.63 -1.81 -38.17
C THR A 237 2.85 -2.58 -39.24
N ALA A 238 2.44 -3.83 -38.94
CA ALA A 238 1.66 -4.63 -39.88
C ALA A 238 0.32 -3.97 -40.23
N LYS A 239 -0.39 -3.42 -39.25
CA LYS A 239 -1.69 -2.75 -39.46
C LYS A 239 -1.55 -1.43 -40.22
N ARG A 240 -0.55 -0.60 -39.89
CA ARG A 240 -0.36 0.72 -40.52
C ARG A 240 0.11 0.61 -41.97
N LEU A 241 0.99 -0.34 -42.26
CA LEU A 241 1.49 -0.60 -43.61
C LEU A 241 0.66 -1.66 -44.37
N ASN A 242 -0.45 -2.11 -43.77
CA ASN A 242 -1.39 -3.08 -44.35
C ASN A 242 -0.72 -4.40 -44.79
N PHE A 243 0.33 -4.84 -44.09
CA PHE A 243 0.99 -6.10 -44.33
C PHE A 243 0.18 -7.28 -43.80
N LYS A 244 0.22 -8.39 -44.55
CA LYS A 244 -0.33 -9.68 -44.13
C LYS A 244 0.76 -10.70 -43.86
N LEU A 245 0.40 -11.74 -43.12
CA LEU A 245 1.27 -12.88 -42.86
C LEU A 245 1.71 -13.53 -44.19
N ASN A 246 2.98 -13.94 -44.28
CA ASN A 246 3.62 -14.52 -45.47
C ASN A 246 3.85 -13.59 -46.65
N GLU A 247 3.56 -12.29 -46.54
CA GLU A 247 3.95 -11.30 -47.53
C GLU A 247 5.44 -10.91 -47.39
N TYR A 248 5.94 -10.18 -48.39
CA TYR A 248 7.32 -9.70 -48.40
C TYR A 248 7.37 -8.21 -48.05
N ALA A 249 8.15 -7.87 -47.02
CA ALA A 249 8.49 -6.51 -46.68
C ALA A 249 9.80 -6.10 -47.37
N TYR A 250 9.82 -4.91 -47.96
CA TYR A 250 11.03 -4.29 -48.49
C TYR A 250 11.54 -3.25 -47.51
N ILE A 251 12.79 -3.44 -47.08
CA ILE A 251 13.45 -2.59 -46.10
C ILE A 251 14.66 -1.93 -46.75
N TYR A 252 14.69 -0.61 -46.68
CA TYR A 252 15.70 0.25 -47.27
C TYR A 252 16.66 0.71 -46.19
N PHE A 253 17.95 0.56 -46.45
CA PHE A 253 19.03 0.98 -45.54
C PHE A 253 19.76 2.15 -46.17
N ILE A 254 19.95 3.21 -45.38
CA ILE A 254 20.66 4.43 -45.79
C ILE A 254 22.16 4.10 -45.81
N GLN A 255 22.64 3.71 -46.99
CA GLN A 255 24.04 3.42 -47.32
C GLN A 255 24.32 3.95 -48.73
N ASP A 256 25.58 4.06 -49.12
CA ASP A 256 25.97 4.45 -50.48
C ASP A 256 26.67 3.29 -51.21
N PRO A 257 26.03 2.61 -52.18
CA PRO A 257 24.65 2.82 -52.65
C PRO A 257 23.60 2.26 -51.67
N PRO A 258 22.33 2.73 -51.73
CA PRO A 258 21.26 2.24 -50.86
C PRO A 258 21.07 0.74 -51.00
N ARG A 259 21.07 0.03 -49.86
CA ARG A 259 20.84 -1.41 -49.85
C ARG A 259 19.38 -1.71 -49.53
N VAL A 260 18.80 -2.65 -50.27
CA VAL A 260 17.43 -3.13 -50.04
C VAL A 260 17.47 -4.59 -49.61
N ARG A 261 16.68 -4.94 -48.59
CA ARG A 261 16.41 -6.33 -48.20
C ARG A 261 14.93 -6.64 -48.39
N LYS A 262 14.68 -7.75 -49.07
CA LYS A 262 13.36 -8.37 -49.17
C LYS A 262 13.29 -9.47 -48.11
N LEU A 263 12.40 -9.32 -47.14
CA LEU A 263 12.21 -10.28 -46.04
C LEU A 263 10.75 -10.74 -46.00
N LYS A 264 10.55 -12.03 -45.73
CA LYS A 264 9.22 -12.64 -45.63
C LYS A 264 8.68 -12.51 -44.21
N ILE A 265 7.47 -11.98 -44.04
CA ILE A 265 6.82 -11.84 -42.75
C ILE A 265 6.38 -13.22 -42.26
N CYS A 266 7.04 -13.74 -41.22
CA CYS A 266 6.79 -15.08 -40.68
C CYS A 266 5.83 -15.08 -39.49
N GLY A 267 5.68 -13.94 -38.81
CA GLY A 267 4.79 -13.77 -37.67
C GLY A 267 4.59 -12.30 -37.31
N ILE A 268 3.57 -12.07 -36.48
CA ILE A 268 3.18 -10.75 -36.00
C ILE A 268 3.04 -10.80 -34.48
N PHE A 269 3.76 -9.94 -33.77
CA PHE A 269 3.74 -9.86 -32.30
C PHE A 269 3.12 -8.55 -31.80
N ASP A 270 2.66 -8.52 -30.56
CA ASP A 270 2.17 -7.31 -29.88
C ASP A 270 2.41 -7.47 -28.38
N THR A 271 3.44 -6.79 -27.88
CA THR A 271 3.84 -6.77 -26.46
C THR A 271 3.03 -5.76 -25.66
N GLY A 272 2.35 -4.87 -26.39
CA GLY A 272 1.59 -3.76 -25.89
C GLY A 272 2.41 -2.62 -25.32
N MET A 273 3.72 -2.59 -25.58
CA MET A 273 4.51 -1.36 -25.51
C MET A 273 4.56 -0.71 -26.88
N GLY A 274 3.62 0.21 -27.14
CA GLY A 274 3.48 0.83 -28.46
C GLY A 274 4.78 1.45 -29.00
N GLU A 275 5.53 2.17 -28.17
CA GLU A 275 6.79 2.82 -28.60
C GLU A 275 7.88 1.81 -29.01
N LEU A 276 7.96 0.65 -28.35
CA LEU A 276 8.93 -0.39 -28.68
C LEU A 276 8.46 -1.27 -29.84
N ASP A 277 7.16 -1.61 -29.86
CA ASP A 277 6.53 -2.38 -30.94
C ASP A 277 6.57 -1.61 -32.27
N GLU A 278 6.42 -0.29 -32.25
CA GLU A 278 6.54 0.54 -33.45
C GLU A 278 7.98 0.60 -33.98
N LEU A 279 8.97 0.45 -33.09
CA LEU A 279 10.37 0.67 -33.43
C LEU A 279 11.06 -0.58 -33.97
N TYR A 280 10.84 -1.76 -33.39
CA TYR A 280 11.66 -2.93 -33.68
C TYR A 280 10.98 -4.02 -34.52
N ALA A 281 11.79 -4.69 -35.35
CA ALA A 281 11.46 -6.00 -35.91
C ALA A 281 12.61 -6.98 -35.70
N TYR A 282 12.27 -8.25 -35.50
CA TYR A 282 13.24 -9.30 -35.23
C TYR A 282 13.63 -10.02 -36.52
N VAL A 283 14.94 -10.18 -36.71
CA VAL A 283 15.53 -10.89 -37.84
C VAL A 283 16.71 -11.73 -37.36
N ASP A 284 17.22 -12.58 -38.23
CA ASP A 284 18.48 -13.27 -38.00
C ASP A 284 19.65 -12.29 -37.90
N ILE A 285 20.49 -12.42 -36.85
CA ILE A 285 21.66 -11.57 -36.63
C ILE A 285 22.59 -11.51 -37.85
N ARG A 286 22.66 -12.59 -38.63
CA ARG A 286 23.48 -12.68 -39.85
C ARG A 286 23.02 -11.72 -40.94
N GLN A 287 21.75 -11.32 -40.95
CA GLN A 287 21.26 -10.28 -41.88
C GLN A 287 21.82 -8.91 -41.50
N VAL A 288 21.80 -8.59 -40.20
CA VAL A 288 22.31 -7.33 -39.66
C VAL A 288 23.82 -7.23 -39.84
N GLN A 289 24.58 -8.29 -39.54
CA GLN A 289 26.03 -8.35 -39.76
C GLN A 289 26.39 -8.07 -41.23
N LYS A 290 25.70 -8.71 -42.18
CA LYS A 290 25.90 -8.46 -43.62
C LYS A 290 25.55 -7.02 -44.03
N LEU A 291 24.52 -6.43 -43.43
CA LEU A 291 24.13 -5.05 -43.70
C LEU A 291 25.17 -4.06 -43.18
N ASN A 292 25.76 -4.33 -42.03
CA ASN A 292 26.79 -3.48 -41.43
C ASN A 292 28.20 -3.72 -42.00
N ASN A 293 28.36 -4.65 -42.95
CA ASN A 293 29.66 -5.11 -43.46
C ASN A 293 30.57 -5.65 -42.33
N TRP A 294 29.95 -6.34 -41.38
CA TRP A 294 30.60 -6.94 -40.22
C TRP A 294 31.01 -8.39 -40.50
N ASN A 295 31.99 -8.87 -39.74
CA ASN A 295 32.35 -10.28 -39.75
C ASN A 295 31.31 -11.10 -38.95
N LYS A 296 31.48 -12.43 -38.89
CA LYS A 296 30.53 -13.31 -38.19
C LYS A 296 30.56 -13.20 -36.66
N GLU A 297 31.68 -12.75 -36.11
CA GLU A 297 31.90 -12.59 -34.66
C GLU A 297 31.60 -11.16 -34.19
N SER A 298 31.46 -10.20 -35.10
CA SER A 298 31.06 -8.83 -34.81
C SER A 298 29.58 -8.76 -34.45
N ILE A 299 29.27 -8.20 -33.28
CA ILE A 299 27.92 -8.01 -32.74
C ILE A 299 27.76 -6.59 -32.21
N SER A 300 26.53 -6.14 -31.94
CA SER A 300 26.30 -4.86 -31.25
C SER A 300 26.54 -4.98 -29.75
N GLY A 301 26.17 -6.14 -29.19
CA GLY A 301 26.23 -6.35 -27.75
C GLY A 301 25.72 -7.71 -27.30
N TYR A 302 25.79 -7.89 -25.98
CA TYR A 302 25.17 -9.00 -25.26
C TYR A 302 24.00 -8.52 -24.43
N GLU A 303 22.99 -9.37 -24.31
CA GLU A 303 21.84 -9.23 -23.43
C GLU A 303 21.91 -10.30 -22.34
N ILE A 304 21.75 -9.90 -21.09
CA ILE A 304 21.89 -10.77 -19.92
C ILE A 304 20.57 -10.80 -19.17
N GLY A 305 19.90 -11.95 -19.21
CA GLY A 305 18.72 -12.24 -18.42
C GLY A 305 19.07 -12.52 -16.97
N LEU A 306 18.25 -12.02 -16.05
CA LEU A 306 18.39 -12.27 -14.61
C LEU A 306 17.14 -12.97 -14.08
N LYS A 307 17.33 -13.82 -13.07
CA LYS A 307 16.22 -14.50 -12.37
C LYS A 307 15.45 -13.53 -11.47
N ASP A 308 16.16 -12.59 -10.87
CA ASP A 308 15.61 -11.58 -9.97
C ASP A 308 16.14 -10.21 -10.41
N TYR A 309 15.26 -9.40 -10.99
CA TYR A 309 15.59 -8.07 -11.48
C TYR A 309 15.87 -7.08 -10.35
N THR A 310 15.48 -7.37 -9.10
CA THR A 310 15.78 -6.47 -7.96
C THR A 310 17.27 -6.44 -7.65
N LYS A 311 18.02 -7.47 -8.09
CA LYS A 311 19.48 -7.60 -7.96
C LYS A 311 20.26 -7.15 -9.19
N THR A 312 19.63 -6.41 -10.10
CA THR A 312 20.26 -5.97 -11.35
C THR A 312 21.55 -5.20 -11.09
N GLU A 313 21.56 -4.27 -10.13
CA GLU A 313 22.75 -3.48 -9.80
C GLU A 313 23.86 -4.31 -9.12
N ASP A 314 23.49 -5.24 -8.24
CA ASP A 314 24.45 -6.15 -7.61
C ASP A 314 25.13 -7.02 -8.67
N MET A 315 24.33 -7.60 -9.57
CA MET A 315 24.85 -8.38 -10.68
C MET A 315 25.65 -7.52 -11.68
N ARG A 316 25.27 -6.26 -11.89
CA ARG A 316 26.04 -5.32 -12.70
C ARG A 316 27.46 -5.17 -12.15
N ASN A 317 27.59 -4.97 -10.85
CA ASN A 317 28.90 -4.83 -10.19
C ASN A 317 29.72 -6.12 -10.27
N GLU A 318 29.08 -7.29 -10.14
CA GLU A 318 29.77 -8.57 -10.34
C GLU A 318 30.23 -8.78 -11.78
N MET A 319 29.38 -8.46 -12.75
CA MET A 319 29.66 -8.64 -14.17
C MET A 319 30.75 -7.66 -14.65
N ALA A 320 30.80 -6.45 -14.08
CA ALA A 320 31.83 -5.46 -14.38
C ALA A 320 33.25 -5.96 -14.12
N SER A 321 33.44 -6.94 -13.21
CA SER A 321 34.76 -7.53 -12.94
C SER A 321 35.28 -8.46 -14.04
N ILE A 322 34.39 -8.99 -14.87
CA ILE A 322 34.74 -9.91 -15.97
C ILE A 322 34.57 -9.27 -17.36
N THR A 323 33.82 -8.16 -17.45
CA THR A 323 33.63 -7.42 -18.69
C THR A 323 34.92 -6.70 -19.11
N PRO A 324 35.38 -6.87 -20.36
CA PRO A 324 36.55 -6.14 -20.88
C PRO A 324 36.39 -4.61 -20.84
N TYR A 325 37.49 -3.89 -20.64
CA TYR A 325 37.50 -2.43 -20.48
C TYR A 325 36.98 -1.63 -21.70
N ASN A 326 36.99 -2.21 -22.88
CA ASN A 326 36.46 -1.60 -24.11
C ASN A 326 34.95 -1.80 -24.30
N MET A 327 34.31 -2.55 -23.40
CA MET A 327 32.87 -2.78 -23.41
C MET A 327 32.22 -2.04 -22.22
N GLY A 328 31.12 -1.36 -22.49
CA GLY A 328 30.27 -0.74 -21.49
C GLY A 328 29.26 -1.76 -20.97
N LEU A 329 28.99 -1.71 -19.67
CA LEU A 329 27.94 -2.49 -19.03
C LEU A 329 26.84 -1.54 -18.54
N SER A 330 25.67 -1.63 -19.15
CA SER A 330 24.52 -0.78 -18.88
C SER A 330 23.37 -1.62 -18.31
N SER A 331 22.66 -1.09 -17.33
CA SER A 331 21.42 -1.67 -16.84
C SER A 331 20.21 -1.16 -17.61
N ILE A 332 19.08 -1.83 -17.44
CA ILE A 332 17.79 -1.32 -17.93
C ILE A 332 17.43 0.06 -17.35
N PHE A 333 17.94 0.39 -16.15
CA PHE A 333 17.75 1.70 -15.53
C PHE A 333 18.57 2.78 -16.26
N ASP A 334 19.75 2.44 -16.76
CA ASP A 334 20.61 3.35 -17.54
C ASP A 334 20.09 3.56 -18.96
N LEU A 335 19.43 2.55 -19.54
CA LEU A 335 18.85 2.61 -20.89
C LEU A 335 17.58 3.48 -20.94
N TYR A 336 16.79 3.48 -19.86
CA TYR A 336 15.52 4.20 -19.78
C TYR A 336 15.37 5.05 -18.51
N PRO A 337 16.32 5.96 -18.21
CA PRO A 337 16.35 6.68 -16.93
C PRO A 337 15.08 7.51 -16.72
N ALA A 338 14.61 8.21 -17.77
CA ALA A 338 13.39 9.02 -17.69
C ALA A 338 12.13 8.21 -17.33
N LEU A 339 12.01 6.97 -17.83
CA LEU A 339 10.87 6.11 -17.50
C LEU A 339 10.96 5.63 -16.05
N PHE A 340 12.13 5.18 -15.60
CA PHE A 340 12.30 4.72 -14.22
C PHE A 340 12.19 5.86 -13.21
N ASP A 341 12.70 7.04 -13.51
CA ASP A 341 12.51 8.25 -12.70
C ASP A 341 11.03 8.59 -12.56
N TRP A 342 10.28 8.55 -13.68
CA TRP A 342 8.84 8.75 -13.64
C TRP A 342 8.12 7.67 -12.81
N LEU A 343 8.49 6.40 -12.95
CA LEU A 343 7.96 5.31 -12.12
C LEU A 343 8.27 5.53 -10.63
N ASN A 344 9.45 6.05 -10.30
CA ASN A 344 9.86 6.35 -8.93
C ASN A 344 9.09 7.55 -8.34
N LEU A 345 8.71 8.55 -9.17
CA LEU A 345 7.84 9.65 -8.74
C LEU A 345 6.45 9.15 -8.29
N LEU A 346 5.98 8.01 -8.79
CA LEU A 346 4.72 7.41 -8.34
C LEU A 346 4.78 6.99 -6.86
N ASP A 347 5.94 6.54 -6.37
CA ASP A 347 6.10 6.16 -4.96
C ASP A 347 5.87 7.37 -4.02
N MET A 348 6.36 8.55 -4.42
CA MET A 348 6.13 9.80 -3.67
C MET A 348 4.64 10.19 -3.66
N ASN A 349 3.95 10.03 -4.79
CA ASN A 349 2.52 10.30 -4.88
C ASN A 349 1.71 9.38 -3.96
N VAL A 350 2.07 8.10 -3.89
CA VAL A 350 1.43 7.15 -2.96
C VAL A 350 1.61 7.61 -1.52
N ILE A 351 2.83 7.98 -1.12
CA ILE A 351 3.09 8.46 0.25
C ILE A 351 2.24 9.69 0.57
N ILE A 352 2.11 10.66 -0.34
CA ILE A 352 1.28 11.84 -0.17
C ILE A 352 -0.19 11.47 0.03
N ILE A 353 -0.73 10.56 -0.81
CA ILE A 353 -2.10 10.07 -0.69
C ILE A 353 -2.31 9.36 0.65
N LEU A 354 -1.36 8.52 1.08
CA LEU A 354 -1.45 7.82 2.38
C LEU A 354 -1.51 8.82 3.54
N ILE A 355 -0.63 9.84 3.56
CA ILE A 355 -0.63 10.89 4.59
C ILE A 355 -1.98 11.63 4.61
N LEU A 356 -2.49 12.02 3.44
CA LEU A 356 -3.78 12.71 3.32
C LEU A 356 -4.93 11.84 3.86
N MET A 357 -4.96 10.55 3.49
CA MET A 357 -6.02 9.63 3.91
C MET A 357 -5.98 9.33 5.41
N VAL A 358 -4.79 9.21 6.00
CA VAL A 358 -4.61 9.08 7.45
C VAL A 358 -5.02 10.36 8.17
N ALA A 359 -4.69 11.54 7.64
CA ALA A 359 -5.10 12.82 8.22
C ALA A 359 -6.63 12.96 8.24
N VAL A 360 -7.29 12.68 7.12
CA VAL A 360 -8.76 12.68 7.01
C VAL A 360 -9.39 11.69 7.99
N ALA A 361 -8.88 10.46 8.04
CA ALA A 361 -9.37 9.44 8.98
C ALA A 361 -9.23 9.91 10.44
N SER A 362 -8.08 10.51 10.77
CA SER A 362 -7.77 10.93 12.13
C SER A 362 -8.63 12.11 12.60
N ILE A 363 -8.84 13.12 11.75
CA ILE A 363 -9.73 14.25 12.05
C ILE A 363 -11.15 13.75 12.29
N ASN A 364 -11.66 12.88 11.41
CA ASN A 364 -12.98 12.27 11.56
C ASN A 364 -13.09 11.46 12.86
N MET A 365 -12.01 10.79 13.26
CA MET A 365 -12.00 10.02 14.50
C MET A 365 -11.96 10.91 15.74
N ILE A 366 -11.23 12.03 15.70
CA ILE A 366 -11.22 13.02 16.80
C ILE A 366 -12.61 13.61 17.00
N THR A 367 -13.27 14.05 15.91
CA THR A 367 -14.62 14.65 15.99
C THR A 367 -15.63 13.63 16.49
N ALA A 368 -15.60 12.39 15.97
CA ALA A 368 -16.48 11.33 16.44
C ALA A 368 -16.29 11.00 17.92
N LEU A 369 -15.04 10.86 18.39
CA LEU A 369 -14.76 10.56 19.79
C LEU A 369 -15.14 11.71 20.71
N LEU A 370 -14.93 12.96 20.29
CA LEU A 370 -15.33 14.13 21.05
C LEU A 370 -16.85 14.18 21.25
N ILE A 371 -17.62 14.02 20.17
CA ILE A 371 -19.08 14.01 20.22
C ILE A 371 -19.58 12.87 21.12
N LEU A 372 -18.94 11.70 21.01
CA LEU A 372 -19.27 10.52 21.82
C LEU A 372 -19.01 10.73 23.33
N ILE A 373 -17.96 11.46 23.68
CA ILE A 373 -17.68 11.88 25.07
C ILE A 373 -18.76 12.87 25.54
N LEU A 374 -19.10 13.86 24.73
CA LEU A 374 -20.08 14.91 25.06
C LEU A 374 -21.48 14.33 25.30
N GLU A 375 -21.92 13.41 24.44
CA GLU A 375 -23.21 12.72 24.56
C GLU A 375 -23.30 11.90 25.85
N ARG A 376 -22.17 11.38 26.35
CA ARG A 376 -22.10 10.53 27.56
C ARG A 376 -21.55 11.26 28.80
N THR A 377 -21.59 12.59 28.82
CA THR A 377 -21.12 13.42 29.95
C THR A 377 -21.82 13.12 31.29
N GLN A 378 -23.13 12.85 31.27
CA GLN A 378 -23.88 12.46 32.48
C GLN A 378 -23.38 11.13 33.07
N MET A 379 -23.12 10.14 32.23
CA MET A 379 -22.56 8.84 32.65
C MET A 379 -21.16 9.01 33.24
N ILE A 380 -20.32 9.85 32.62
CA ILE A 380 -19.00 10.21 33.13
C ILE A 380 -19.12 10.83 34.53
N GLY A 381 -20.05 11.78 34.71
CA GLY A 381 -20.31 12.43 35.99
C GLY A 381 -20.73 11.45 37.09
N LEU A 382 -21.63 10.51 36.78
CA LEU A 382 -22.08 9.47 37.71
C LEU A 382 -20.95 8.52 38.11
N MET A 383 -20.15 8.04 37.15
CA MET A 383 -19.01 7.17 37.45
C MET A 383 -17.99 7.86 38.36
N LYS A 384 -17.71 9.15 38.12
CA LYS A 384 -16.82 9.94 38.99
C LYS A 384 -17.43 10.16 40.37
N ALA A 385 -18.73 10.42 40.47
CA ALA A 385 -19.42 10.55 41.76
C ALA A 385 -19.38 9.25 42.58
N MET A 386 -19.38 8.10 41.91
CA MET A 386 -19.20 6.77 42.52
C MET A 386 -17.74 6.43 42.85
N GLY A 387 -16.78 7.34 42.60
CA GLY A 387 -15.37 7.17 42.96
C GLY A 387 -14.45 6.64 41.86
N ALA A 388 -14.87 6.62 40.58
CA ALA A 388 -14.00 6.25 39.47
C ALA A 388 -12.88 7.30 39.24
N GLU A 389 -11.63 6.85 39.08
CA GLU A 389 -10.52 7.72 38.67
C GLU A 389 -10.68 8.16 37.21
N ASP A 390 -10.25 9.40 36.89
CA ASP A 390 -10.27 9.94 35.52
C ASP A 390 -9.59 9.01 34.51
N LYS A 391 -8.49 8.37 34.90
CA LYS A 391 -7.76 7.41 34.05
C LYS A 391 -8.62 6.21 33.66
N THR A 392 -9.40 5.68 34.60
CA THR A 392 -10.30 4.55 34.36
C THR A 392 -11.37 4.94 33.36
N VAL A 393 -11.98 6.13 33.52
CA VAL A 393 -12.98 6.64 32.58
C VAL A 393 -12.37 6.87 31.19
N SER A 394 -11.19 7.51 31.12
CA SER A 394 -10.46 7.72 29.86
C SER A 394 -10.13 6.41 29.14
N GLN A 395 -9.75 5.36 29.87
CA GLN A 395 -9.47 4.04 29.27
C GLN A 395 -10.72 3.40 28.66
N ILE A 396 -11.91 3.61 29.22
CA ILE A 396 -13.17 3.10 28.62
C ILE A 396 -13.37 3.69 27.22
N PHE A 397 -13.21 5.01 27.07
CA PHE A 397 -13.37 5.68 25.77
C PHE A 397 -12.26 5.34 24.79
N LEU A 398 -11.01 5.17 25.25
CA LEU A 398 -9.91 4.70 24.41
C LEU A 398 -10.13 3.28 23.90
N TRP A 399 -10.60 2.36 24.74
CA TRP A 399 -10.96 1.01 24.30
C TRP A 399 -12.13 1.00 23.32
N MET A 400 -13.10 1.88 23.53
CA MET A 400 -14.21 2.07 22.60
C MET A 400 -13.70 2.55 21.23
N ALA A 401 -12.84 3.57 21.21
CA ALA A 401 -12.26 4.08 19.97
C ALA A 401 -11.34 3.06 19.27
N ALA A 402 -10.51 2.34 20.03
CA ALA A 402 -9.67 1.27 19.49
C ALA A 402 -10.52 0.17 18.81
N ASN A 403 -11.64 -0.23 19.41
CA ASN A 403 -12.56 -1.18 18.80
C ASN A 403 -13.19 -0.66 17.51
N ILE A 404 -13.48 0.64 17.40
CA ILE A 404 -13.97 1.26 16.16
C ILE A 404 -12.88 1.19 15.09
N ILE A 405 -11.65 1.58 15.43
CA ILE A 405 -10.51 1.55 14.51
C ILE A 405 -10.27 0.12 14.02
N ILE A 406 -10.19 -0.87 14.93
CA ILE A 406 -9.94 -2.27 14.56
C ILE A 406 -11.05 -2.79 13.63
N LYS A 407 -12.32 -2.53 13.94
CA LYS A 407 -13.42 -2.96 13.06
C LYS A 407 -13.41 -2.24 11.72
N GLY A 408 -13.11 -0.95 11.71
CA GLY A 408 -12.96 -0.14 10.51
C GLY A 408 -11.81 -0.63 9.64
N LEU A 409 -10.67 -0.95 10.23
CA LEU A 409 -9.53 -1.57 9.54
C LEU A 409 -9.94 -2.93 8.96
N LEU A 410 -10.54 -3.83 9.74
CA LEU A 410 -10.95 -5.15 9.25
C LEU A 410 -11.92 -5.06 8.07
N LEU A 411 -12.95 -4.20 8.16
CA LEU A 411 -13.90 -3.99 7.07
C LEU A 411 -13.25 -3.29 5.87
N GLY A 412 -12.37 -2.32 6.11
CA GLY A 412 -11.63 -1.61 5.05
C GLY A 412 -10.68 -2.53 4.30
N ASN A 413 -9.99 -3.45 4.98
CA ASN A 413 -9.18 -4.49 4.34
C ASN A 413 -10.04 -5.46 3.56
N PHE A 414 -11.15 -5.94 4.14
CA PHE A 414 -12.06 -6.84 3.45
C PHE A 414 -12.58 -6.22 2.14
N LEU A 415 -13.03 -4.97 2.18
CA LEU A 415 -13.50 -4.25 0.99
C LEU A 415 -12.37 -3.90 0.03
N GLY A 416 -11.22 -3.41 0.52
CA GLY A 416 -10.08 -3.02 -0.31
C GLY A 416 -9.49 -4.21 -1.07
N ILE A 417 -9.22 -5.31 -0.36
CA ILE A 417 -8.72 -6.55 -0.96
C ILE A 417 -9.80 -7.18 -1.83
N GLY A 418 -11.06 -7.16 -1.41
CA GLY A 418 -12.19 -7.68 -2.19
C GLY A 418 -12.35 -6.98 -3.54
N LEU A 419 -12.33 -5.65 -3.55
CA LEU A 419 -12.38 -4.85 -4.77
C LEU A 419 -11.14 -5.06 -5.64
N ALA A 420 -9.95 -5.11 -5.03
CA ALA A 420 -8.71 -5.37 -5.73
C ALA A 420 -8.74 -6.74 -6.44
N TYR A 421 -9.22 -7.78 -5.76
CA TYR A 421 -9.39 -9.12 -6.33
C TYR A 421 -10.42 -9.15 -7.45
N LEU A 422 -11.57 -8.48 -7.29
CA LEU A 422 -12.60 -8.40 -8.32
C LEU A 422 -12.08 -7.72 -9.60
N GLN A 423 -11.36 -6.61 -9.45
CA GLN A 423 -10.76 -5.92 -10.60
C GLN A 423 -9.68 -6.78 -11.28
N ASN A 424 -8.84 -7.50 -10.53
CA ASN A 424 -7.86 -8.42 -11.12
C ASN A 424 -8.56 -9.54 -11.93
N LYS A 425 -9.60 -10.16 -11.36
CA LYS A 425 -10.31 -11.27 -12.01
C LYS A 425 -11.13 -10.85 -13.22
N PHE A 426 -11.85 -9.74 -13.13
CA PHE A 426 -12.81 -9.35 -14.17
C PHE A 426 -12.32 -8.24 -15.10
N SER A 427 -11.24 -7.52 -14.75
CA SER A 427 -10.64 -6.48 -15.58
C SER A 427 -11.67 -5.47 -16.13
N TRP A 428 -12.62 -5.04 -15.30
CA TRP A 428 -13.72 -4.16 -15.72
C TRP A 428 -13.22 -2.78 -16.14
N ILE A 429 -12.21 -2.26 -15.45
CA ILE A 429 -11.57 -1.00 -15.81
C ILE A 429 -10.48 -1.26 -16.84
N LYS A 430 -10.79 -0.91 -18.09
CA LYS A 430 -9.86 -0.96 -19.23
C LYS A 430 -9.14 0.37 -19.38
N LEU A 431 -7.89 0.32 -19.84
CA LEU A 431 -7.07 1.48 -20.13
C LEU A 431 -6.78 1.53 -21.63
N ASP A 432 -6.55 2.74 -22.14
CA ASP A 432 -6.00 2.89 -23.48
C ASP A 432 -4.52 2.53 -23.47
N GLN A 433 -4.18 1.43 -24.14
CA GLN A 433 -2.83 0.89 -24.22
C GLN A 433 -1.85 1.89 -24.83
N LYS A 434 -2.32 2.80 -25.70
CA LYS A 434 -1.47 3.84 -26.31
C LYS A 434 -1.04 4.90 -25.32
N SER A 435 -1.89 5.25 -24.35
CA SER A 435 -1.59 6.29 -23.36
C SER A 435 -1.01 5.74 -22.05
N TYR A 436 -1.33 4.50 -21.70
CA TYR A 436 -1.00 3.92 -20.39
C TYR A 436 -0.08 2.69 -20.46
N TYR A 437 0.33 2.25 -21.66
CA TYR A 437 1.14 1.03 -21.93
C TYR A 437 0.49 -0.29 -21.48
N LEU A 438 -0.73 -0.24 -20.95
CA LEU A 438 -1.50 -1.36 -20.40
C LEU A 438 -2.94 -1.31 -20.90
N ASN A 439 -3.54 -2.49 -21.08
CA ASN A 439 -4.93 -2.62 -21.53
C ASN A 439 -5.96 -2.63 -20.38
N ARG A 440 -5.51 -2.78 -19.15
CA ARG A 440 -6.32 -2.85 -17.93
C ARG A 440 -5.56 -2.26 -16.76
N VAL A 441 -6.28 -1.85 -15.72
CA VAL A 441 -5.66 -1.43 -14.45
C VAL A 441 -5.06 -2.66 -13.77
N PRO A 442 -3.73 -2.74 -13.63
CA PRO A 442 -3.06 -3.83 -12.95
C PRO A 442 -3.19 -3.67 -11.43
N ILE A 443 -3.17 -4.80 -10.73
CA ILE A 443 -3.33 -4.83 -9.27
C ILE A 443 -2.36 -5.86 -8.70
N GLU A 444 -1.48 -5.39 -7.84
CA GLU A 444 -0.56 -6.23 -7.09
C GLU A 444 -0.72 -5.94 -5.60
N ILE A 445 -1.05 -6.97 -4.83
CA ILE A 445 -1.27 -6.84 -3.39
C ILE A 445 -0.05 -7.40 -2.67
N ASN A 446 0.76 -6.50 -2.12
CA ASN A 446 1.90 -6.86 -1.28
C ASN A 446 1.50 -6.96 0.19
N LEU A 447 1.77 -8.11 0.81
CA LEU A 447 1.43 -8.35 2.21
C LEU A 447 2.16 -7.38 3.16
N SER A 448 3.41 -7.02 2.83
CA SER A 448 4.19 -6.03 3.58
C SER A 448 3.46 -4.68 3.65
N ASP A 449 2.99 -4.18 2.50
CA ASP A 449 2.30 -2.89 2.41
C ASP A 449 0.99 -2.91 3.21
N LEU A 450 0.23 -4.00 3.13
CA LEU A 450 -0.97 -4.18 3.95
C LEU A 450 -0.65 -4.11 5.45
N VAL A 451 0.39 -4.79 5.91
CA VAL A 451 0.79 -4.77 7.32
C VAL A 451 1.21 -3.37 7.76
N TRP A 452 1.99 -2.66 6.93
CA TRP A 452 2.43 -1.29 7.22
C TRP A 452 1.25 -0.31 7.26
N ILE A 453 0.37 -0.33 6.27
CA ILE A 453 -0.84 0.52 6.22
C ILE A 453 -1.68 0.31 7.48
N ASN A 454 -1.94 -0.94 7.86
CA ASN A 454 -2.74 -1.25 9.04
C ASN A 454 -2.08 -0.80 10.34
N THR A 455 -0.80 -1.12 10.50
CA THR A 455 -0.04 -0.83 11.73
C THR A 455 0.12 0.68 11.92
N LEU A 456 0.52 1.39 10.87
CA LEU A 456 0.75 2.83 10.92
C LEU A 456 -0.56 3.59 11.11
N SER A 457 -1.62 3.22 10.39
CA SER A 457 -2.95 3.84 10.55
C SER A 457 -3.48 3.64 11.97
N PHE A 458 -3.35 2.44 12.53
CA PHE A 458 -3.77 2.17 13.91
C PHE A 458 -3.00 3.04 14.91
N ILE A 459 -1.66 3.08 14.80
CA ILE A 459 -0.80 3.84 15.73
C ILE A 459 -1.11 5.33 15.65
N ILE A 460 -1.17 5.91 14.45
CA ILE A 460 -1.38 7.36 14.26
C ILE A 460 -2.77 7.75 14.76
N CYS A 461 -3.82 7.05 14.35
CA CYS A 461 -5.17 7.35 14.80
C CYS A 461 -5.28 7.18 16.33
N PHE A 462 -4.71 6.11 16.90
CA PHE A 462 -4.76 5.88 18.34
C PHE A 462 -4.03 6.97 19.15
N LEU A 463 -2.85 7.42 18.70
CA LEU A 463 -2.11 8.51 19.34
C LEU A 463 -2.88 9.83 19.29
N LEU A 464 -3.50 10.15 18.15
CA LEU A 464 -4.28 11.38 18.00
C LEU A 464 -5.53 11.41 18.89
N LEU A 465 -6.12 10.25 19.18
CA LEU A 465 -7.27 10.15 20.10
C LEU A 465 -6.93 10.41 21.56
N LEU A 466 -5.65 10.40 21.94
CA LEU A 466 -5.23 10.81 23.28
C LEU A 466 -5.55 12.29 23.55
N LEU A 467 -5.69 13.13 22.50
CA LEU A 467 -6.03 14.55 22.63
C LEU A 467 -7.44 14.79 23.18
N PRO A 468 -8.53 14.34 22.54
CA PRO A 468 -9.89 14.56 23.05
C PRO A 468 -10.15 13.86 24.39
N VAL A 469 -9.49 12.73 24.66
CA VAL A 469 -9.64 11.97 25.91
C VAL A 469 -9.18 12.76 27.14
N LYS A 470 -8.25 13.71 26.99
CA LYS A 470 -7.84 14.60 28.10
C LYS A 470 -8.98 15.49 28.60
N ILE A 471 -10.00 15.77 27.77
CA ILE A 471 -11.16 16.59 28.15
C ILE A 471 -11.97 15.93 29.27
N ILE A 472 -11.97 14.59 29.38
CA ILE A 472 -12.68 13.84 30.41
C ILE A 472 -12.27 14.31 31.83
N SER A 473 -11.00 14.64 32.04
CA SER A 473 -10.51 15.15 33.33
C SER A 473 -11.18 16.47 33.76
N LYS A 474 -11.65 17.29 32.81
CA LYS A 474 -12.27 18.59 33.08
C LYS A 474 -13.76 18.50 33.46
N VAL A 475 -14.39 17.33 33.32
CA VAL A 475 -15.81 17.12 33.65
C VAL A 475 -16.00 17.08 35.17
N LYS A 476 -16.75 18.06 35.72
CA LYS A 476 -17.10 18.17 37.15
C LYS A 476 -18.44 17.46 37.46
N PRO A 477 -18.49 16.49 38.39
CA PRO A 477 -19.70 15.69 38.69
C PRO A 477 -20.92 16.53 39.08
N ILE A 478 -20.72 17.57 39.88
CA ILE A 478 -21.82 18.40 40.39
C ILE A 478 -22.52 19.19 39.28
N LYS A 479 -21.75 19.65 38.28
CA LYS A 479 -22.32 20.35 37.11
C LYS A 479 -23.09 19.39 36.22
N THR A 480 -22.63 18.15 36.05
CA THR A 480 -23.29 17.18 35.16
C THR A 480 -24.60 16.60 35.72
N ILE A 481 -24.82 16.68 37.03
CA ILE A 481 -26.04 16.16 37.69
C ILE A 481 -27.08 17.26 37.90
N GLN A 482 -26.67 18.53 38.05
CA GLN A 482 -27.58 19.67 38.25
C GLN A 482 -28.37 20.08 37.00
N PHE A 483 -27.90 19.73 35.79
CA PHE A 483 -28.62 20.02 34.55
C PHE A 483 -29.53 18.86 34.18
N ASN A 484 -30.70 18.79 34.81
CA ASN A 484 -31.87 18.09 34.28
C ASN A 484 -33.17 18.70 34.83
#